data_AF-A0A9X4NV10-F1
#
_entry.id   AF-A0A9X4NV10-F1
#
_cell.length_a   1.000
_cell.length_b   1.000
_cell.length_c   1.000
_cell.angle_alpha   90.00
_cell.angle_beta   90.00
_cell.angle_gamma   90.00
#
_symmetry.space_group_name_H-M   'P 1'
#
loop_
_entity.id
_entity.type
_entity.pdbx_description
1 polymer ?
#
loop_
_entity_poly.entity_id
_entity_poly.type
_entity_poly.pdbx_seq_one_letter_code
_entity_poly.pdbx_strand_id
1 'polypeptide(L)'
;MEVIQRYRGSLPTLTADLFPRYRDSESAKVATTDMLRREFFHEDTGLYAELSKQMEAELSFNAPMEEELVQLRMRLFSKLPKFYINYDRKIFMHMVHGRSYESAALDGWWAAEGDFEHMIPTSQRYWVRDASEDFWAVTSFKNC
;
A
#
# COMPACT_ATOMS: atom_id res chain seq x y z
N MET A 1 15.10 -0.51 -29.21
CA MET A 1 14.79 0.93 -29.14
C MET A 1 13.32 1.22 -28.86
N GLU A 2 12.36 0.40 -29.30
CA GLU A 2 10.92 0.60 -29.02
C GLU A 2 10.50 0.49 -27.54
N VAL A 3 11.20 -0.31 -26.73
CA VAL A 3 10.82 -0.53 -25.31
C VAL A 3 10.97 0.73 -24.45
N ILE A 4 11.94 1.59 -24.78
CA ILE A 4 12.17 2.86 -24.05
C ILE A 4 11.08 3.88 -24.37
N GLN A 5 10.53 3.86 -25.58
CA GLN A 5 9.50 4.82 -25.99
C GLN A 5 8.18 4.64 -25.22
N ARG A 6 7.87 3.41 -24.79
CA ARG A 6 6.66 3.09 -24.02
C ARG A 6 6.85 3.24 -22.50
N TYR A 7 8.08 3.37 -22.02
CA TYR A 7 8.36 3.50 -20.60
C TYR A 7 8.27 4.96 -20.16
N ARG A 8 7.32 5.29 -19.27
CA ARG A 8 7.13 6.62 -18.69
C ARG A 8 7.02 7.75 -19.73
N GLY A 9 6.36 7.50 -20.85
CA GLY A 9 6.27 8.49 -21.94
C GLY A 9 7.63 8.91 -22.51
N SER A 10 8.57 7.96 -22.67
CA SER A 10 9.95 8.20 -23.12
C SER A 10 10.82 9.00 -22.16
N LEU A 11 10.48 9.04 -20.86
CA LEU A 11 11.30 9.68 -19.82
C LEU A 11 12.25 8.66 -19.19
N PRO A 12 13.56 8.69 -19.52
CA PRO A 12 14.52 7.68 -19.05
C PRO A 12 14.83 7.81 -17.56
N THR A 13 14.70 9.02 -17.00
CA THR A 13 14.96 9.30 -15.59
C THR A 13 13.89 10.25 -15.06
N LEU A 14 13.32 9.91 -13.91
CA LEU A 14 12.30 10.73 -13.26
C LEU A 14 13.02 11.75 -12.37
N THR A 15 13.20 12.97 -12.87
CA THR A 15 13.69 14.11 -12.07
C THR A 15 12.52 14.99 -11.63
N ALA A 16 12.74 15.89 -10.68
CA ALA A 16 11.71 16.85 -10.25
C ALA A 16 11.14 17.65 -11.42
N ASP A 17 11.99 18.10 -12.35
CA ASP A 17 11.59 18.87 -13.54
C ASP A 17 10.81 18.04 -14.56
N LEU A 18 11.05 16.72 -14.61
CA LEU A 18 10.39 15.80 -15.53
C LEU A 18 9.14 15.15 -14.93
N PHE A 19 8.95 15.23 -13.61
CA PHE A 19 7.83 14.61 -12.92
C PHE A 19 6.46 15.13 -13.40
N PRO A 20 6.22 16.44 -13.59
CA PRO A 20 4.94 16.93 -14.14
C PRO A 20 4.65 16.32 -15.51
N ARG A 21 5.65 16.23 -16.39
CA ARG A 21 5.50 15.61 -17.72
C ARG A 21 5.16 14.13 -17.64
N TYR A 22 5.75 13.40 -16.69
CA TYR A 22 5.39 12.00 -16.45
C TYR A 22 3.94 11.88 -15.95
N ARG A 23 3.57 12.67 -14.94
CA ARG A 23 2.23 12.68 -14.35
C ARG A 23 1.14 12.96 -15.39
N ASP A 24 1.41 13.87 -16.32
CA ASP A 24 0.45 14.29 -17.34
C ASP A 24 0.49 13.41 -18.60
N SER A 25 1.36 12.39 -18.63
CA SER A 25 1.44 11.42 -19.73
C SER A 25 0.42 10.29 -19.58
N GLU A 26 0.08 9.62 -20.70
CA GLU A 26 -0.76 8.41 -20.70
C GLU A 26 -0.17 7.25 -19.87
N SER A 27 1.13 7.30 -19.56
CA SER A 27 1.82 6.27 -18.76
C SER A 27 1.56 6.40 -17.25
N ALA A 28 1.11 7.56 -16.77
CA ALA A 28 0.78 7.77 -15.37
C ALA A 28 -0.72 7.55 -15.16
N LYS A 29 -1.05 6.71 -14.19
CA LYS A 29 -2.43 6.50 -13.76
C LYS A 29 -2.63 7.17 -12.41
N VAL A 30 -3.50 8.17 -12.37
CA VAL A 30 -3.95 8.77 -11.11
C VAL A 30 -5.17 7.99 -10.65
N ALA A 31 -5.06 7.33 -9.50
CA ALA A 31 -6.18 6.63 -8.89
C ALA A 31 -6.74 7.48 -7.74
N THR A 32 -8.04 7.71 -7.73
CA THR A 32 -8.71 8.32 -6.58
C THR A 32 -8.90 7.30 -5.47
N THR A 33 -9.10 7.76 -4.23
CA THR A 33 -9.42 6.87 -3.10
C THR A 33 -10.63 5.98 -3.41
N ASP A 34 -11.67 6.50 -4.07
CA ASP A 34 -12.86 5.71 -4.41
C ASP A 34 -12.60 4.67 -5.51
N MET A 35 -11.68 4.95 -6.43
CA MET A 35 -11.22 3.93 -7.38
C MET A 35 -10.47 2.83 -6.65
N LEU A 36 -9.50 3.18 -5.81
CA LEU A 36 -8.74 2.20 -5.03
C LEU A 36 -9.64 1.37 -4.11
N ARG A 37 -10.65 1.99 -3.48
CA ARG A 37 -11.61 1.30 -2.64
C ARG A 37 -12.44 0.29 -3.44
N ARG A 38 -12.96 0.70 -4.60
CA ARG A 38 -13.68 -0.21 -5.50
C ARG A 38 -12.82 -1.40 -5.93
N GLU A 39 -11.58 -1.16 -6.33
CA GLU A 39 -10.64 -2.23 -6.73
C GLU A 39 -10.24 -3.13 -5.56
N PHE A 40 -10.05 -2.57 -4.36
CA PHE A 40 -9.69 -3.34 -3.18
C PHE A 40 -10.76 -4.38 -2.85
N PHE A 41 -12.03 -4.00 -2.94
CA PHE A 41 -13.18 -4.82 -2.59
C PHE A 41 -13.87 -5.50 -3.78
N HIS A 42 -13.34 -5.38 -5.00
CA HIS A 42 -14.00 -5.88 -6.22
C HIS A 42 -14.25 -7.40 -6.19
N GLU A 43 -13.35 -8.15 -5.55
CA GLU A 43 -13.39 -9.62 -5.49
C GLU A 43 -14.07 -10.14 -4.21
N ASP A 44 -14.70 -9.26 -3.42
CA ASP A 44 -15.32 -9.68 -2.17
C ASP A 44 -16.64 -10.43 -2.42
N THR A 45 -16.63 -11.71 -2.08
CA THR A 45 -17.79 -12.63 -2.13
C THR A 45 -18.42 -12.86 -0.76
N GLY A 46 -18.03 -12.08 0.26
CA GLY A 46 -18.40 -12.26 1.67
C GLY A 46 -17.26 -12.81 2.53
N LEU A 47 -16.15 -13.23 1.92
CA LEU A 47 -14.97 -13.75 2.62
C LEU A 47 -14.19 -12.67 3.40
N TYR A 48 -14.37 -11.39 3.07
CA TYR A 48 -13.62 -10.31 3.72
C TYR A 48 -14.09 -10.10 5.17
N ALA A 49 -15.39 -10.20 5.41
CA ALA A 49 -15.95 -10.13 6.76
C ALA A 49 -15.46 -11.31 7.63
N GLU A 50 -15.41 -12.52 7.06
CA GLU A 50 -14.87 -13.69 7.77
C GLU A 50 -13.37 -13.55 8.03
N LEU A 51 -12.60 -13.04 7.06
CA LEU A 51 -11.19 -12.72 7.25
C LEU A 51 -10.99 -11.71 8.39
N SER A 52 -11.76 -10.61 8.42
CA SER A 52 -11.69 -9.59 9.48
C SER A 52 -11.87 -10.21 10.86
N LYS A 53 -12.90 -11.05 11.01
CA LYS A 53 -13.19 -11.76 12.26
C LYS A 53 -12.09 -12.75 12.66
N GLN A 54 -11.56 -13.54 11.73
CA GLN A 54 -10.48 -14.48 12.04
C GLN A 54 -9.17 -13.77 12.35
N MET A 55 -8.89 -12.64 11.71
CA MET A 55 -7.74 -11.80 12.07
C MET A 55 -7.86 -11.26 13.48
N GLU A 56 -9.05 -10.79 13.89
CA GLU A 56 -9.28 -10.36 15.27
C GLU A 56 -9.08 -11.52 16.26
N ALA A 57 -9.56 -12.71 15.94
CA ALA A 57 -9.40 -13.91 16.76
C ALA A 57 -7.92 -14.38 16.84
N GLU A 58 -7.19 -14.34 15.72
CA GLU A 58 -5.75 -14.62 15.67
C GLU A 58 -4.99 -13.63 16.57
N LEU A 59 -5.22 -12.33 16.40
CA LEU A 59 -4.51 -11.29 17.16
C LEU A 59 -4.84 -11.31 18.66
N SER A 60 -6.08 -11.63 19.02
CA SER A 60 -6.55 -11.61 20.41
C SER A 60 -6.27 -12.91 21.16
N PHE A 61 -6.35 -14.05 20.47
CA PHE A 61 -6.35 -15.38 21.10
C PHE A 61 -5.33 -16.36 20.48
N ASN A 62 -4.51 -15.94 19.51
CA ASN A 62 -3.67 -16.83 18.69
C ASN A 62 -4.46 -17.99 18.06
N ALA A 63 -5.72 -17.74 17.68
CA ALA A 63 -6.54 -18.72 16.98
C ALA A 63 -5.95 -18.98 15.57
N PRO A 64 -5.90 -20.25 15.11
CA PRO A 64 -5.44 -20.55 13.76
C PRO A 64 -6.41 -20.02 12.71
N MET A 65 -5.88 -19.51 11.60
CA MET A 65 -6.64 -19.05 10.45
C MET A 65 -6.75 -20.16 9.40
N GLU A 66 -7.90 -20.25 8.73
CA GLU A 66 -8.11 -21.17 7.62
C GLU A 66 -7.20 -20.84 6.43
N GLU A 67 -6.70 -21.87 5.72
CA GLU A 67 -5.73 -21.71 4.64
C GLU A 67 -6.21 -20.80 3.51
N GLU A 68 -7.50 -20.89 3.13
CA GLU A 68 -8.10 -20.03 2.10
C GLU A 68 -8.05 -18.54 2.50
N LEU A 69 -8.27 -18.25 3.78
CA LEU A 69 -8.22 -16.90 4.33
C LEU A 69 -6.79 -16.39 4.46
N VAL A 70 -5.81 -17.26 4.71
CA VAL A 70 -4.38 -16.91 4.62
C VAL A 70 -4.04 -16.47 3.19
N GLN A 71 -4.50 -17.19 2.16
CA GLN A 71 -4.28 -16.79 0.76
C GLN A 71 -4.97 -15.46 0.42
N LEU A 72 -6.19 -15.25 0.93
CA LEU A 72 -6.88 -13.95 0.78
C LEU A 72 -6.11 -12.82 1.47
N ARG A 73 -5.64 -13.04 2.71
CA ARG A 73 -4.82 -12.09 3.47
C ARG A 73 -3.56 -11.68 2.70
N MET A 74 -2.85 -12.63 2.10
CA MET A 74 -1.66 -12.35 1.29
C MET A 74 -1.99 -11.52 0.04
N ARG A 75 -3.13 -11.80 -0.62
CA ARG A 75 -3.60 -10.99 -1.75
C ARG A 75 -3.93 -9.56 -1.32
N LEU A 76 -4.66 -9.38 -0.22
CA LEU A 76 -4.98 -8.05 0.32
C LEU A 76 -3.74 -7.29 0.77
N PHE A 77 -2.79 -7.97 1.40
CA PHE A 77 -1.50 -7.38 1.73
C PHE A 77 -0.80 -6.81 0.49
N SER A 78 -0.87 -7.46 -0.67
CA SER A 78 -0.27 -6.94 -1.90
C SER A 78 -0.96 -5.67 -2.44
N LYS A 79 -2.23 -5.44 -2.09
CA LYS A 79 -3.02 -4.26 -2.47
C LYS A 79 -2.84 -3.07 -1.52
N LEU A 80 -2.22 -3.25 -0.35
CA LEU A 80 -1.98 -2.18 0.63
C LEU A 80 -0.78 -1.29 0.27
N PRO A 81 -0.78 -0.01 0.68
CA PRO A 81 0.35 0.87 0.43
C PRO A 81 1.60 0.33 1.13
N LYS A 82 2.73 0.36 0.43
CA LYS A 82 4.04 -0.08 0.95
C LYS A 82 4.97 1.07 1.29
N PHE A 83 4.67 2.25 0.79
CA PHE A 83 5.46 3.46 0.95
C PHE A 83 4.55 4.62 1.33
N TYR A 84 5.04 5.46 2.23
CA TYR A 84 4.46 6.75 2.56
C TYR A 84 5.50 7.83 2.32
N ILE A 85 5.14 8.85 1.55
CA ILE A 85 6.04 9.94 1.18
C ILE A 85 5.32 11.25 1.44
N ASN A 86 5.89 12.09 2.30
CA ASN A 86 5.39 13.43 2.58
C ASN A 86 6.47 14.45 2.22
N TYR A 87 6.26 15.16 1.10
CA TYR A 87 7.23 16.13 0.59
C TYR A 87 7.34 17.38 1.48
N ASP A 88 6.23 17.85 2.03
CA ASP A 88 6.21 19.06 2.87
C ASP A 88 6.98 18.85 4.18
N ARG A 89 6.80 17.67 4.79
CA ARG A 89 7.45 17.27 6.04
C ARG A 89 8.78 16.55 5.83
N LYS A 90 9.15 16.26 4.59
CA LYS A 90 10.35 15.50 4.20
C LYS A 90 10.42 14.14 4.90
N ILE A 91 9.33 13.38 4.84
CA ILE A 91 9.21 12.04 5.44
C ILE A 91 9.15 10.99 4.34
N PHE A 92 9.93 9.91 4.50
CA PHE A 92 9.88 8.71 3.68
C PHE A 92 9.74 7.48 4.59
N MET A 93 8.65 6.74 4.50
CA MET A 93 8.47 5.50 5.27
C MET A 93 8.11 4.33 4.38
N HIS A 94 8.45 3.12 4.80
CA HIS A 94 8.02 1.89 4.15
C HIS A 94 7.70 0.76 5.12
N MET A 95 6.84 -0.15 4.66
CA MET A 95 6.46 -1.39 5.37
C MET A 95 7.20 -2.62 4.84
N VAL A 96 8.19 -2.44 3.96
CA VAL A 96 8.91 -3.56 3.34
C VAL A 96 10.06 -4.01 4.23
N HIS A 97 9.83 -5.08 4.99
CA HIS A 97 10.82 -5.65 5.90
C HIS A 97 12.06 -6.19 5.18
N GLY A 98 13.23 -5.96 5.79
CA GLY A 98 14.50 -6.54 5.32
C GLY A 98 15.05 -5.90 4.03
N ARG A 99 14.58 -4.68 3.71
CA ARG A 99 15.06 -3.87 2.59
C ARG A 99 15.41 -2.48 3.11
N SER A 100 16.59 -1.99 2.75
CA SER A 100 17.07 -0.68 3.21
C SER A 100 16.65 0.45 2.26
N TYR A 101 15.35 0.63 2.03
CA TYR A 101 14.85 1.68 1.12
C TYR A 101 15.08 3.09 1.68
N GLU A 102 15.32 3.24 2.97
CA GLU A 102 15.62 4.51 3.63
C GLU A 102 16.89 5.16 3.07
N SER A 103 17.83 4.34 2.56
CA SER A 103 19.05 4.82 1.89
C SER A 103 18.77 5.58 0.58
N ALA A 104 17.58 5.46 0.02
CA ALA A 104 17.15 6.21 -1.16
C ALA A 104 16.50 7.56 -0.82
N ALA A 105 16.36 7.89 0.47
CA ALA A 105 15.81 9.17 0.88
C ALA A 105 16.73 10.34 0.51
N LEU A 106 16.14 11.48 0.19
CA LEU A 106 16.87 12.69 -0.18
C LEU A 106 17.53 13.32 1.05
N ASP A 107 18.59 14.09 0.84
CA ASP A 107 19.29 14.79 1.91
C ASP A 107 18.35 15.64 2.78
N GLY A 108 18.45 15.47 4.10
CA GLY A 108 17.62 16.16 5.08
C GLY A 108 16.21 15.61 5.24
N TRP A 109 15.89 14.45 4.65
CA TRP A 109 14.65 13.73 4.90
C TRP A 109 14.79 12.77 6.08
N TRP A 110 13.71 12.61 6.83
CA TRP A 110 13.59 11.54 7.81
C TRP A 110 13.05 10.29 7.11
N ALA A 111 13.78 9.18 7.25
CA ALA A 111 13.46 7.93 6.59
C ALA A 111 13.52 6.73 7.55
N ALA A 112 12.52 5.85 7.48
CA ALA A 112 12.43 4.68 8.35
C ALA A 112 11.57 3.53 7.76
N GLU A 113 11.96 2.29 8.01
CA GLU A 113 11.07 1.13 7.99
C GLU A 113 10.12 1.18 9.20
N GLY A 114 8.81 1.06 8.99
CA GLY A 114 7.83 0.97 10.07
C GLY A 114 6.40 1.32 9.68
N ASP A 115 5.48 1.11 10.63
CA ASP A 115 4.05 1.36 10.47
C ASP A 115 3.74 2.86 10.37
N PHE A 116 3.18 3.25 9.22
CA PHE A 116 2.80 4.62 8.90
C PHE A 116 1.29 4.83 8.79
N GLU A 117 0.45 3.86 9.14
CA GLU A 117 -1.02 3.97 9.00
C GLU A 117 -1.59 5.23 9.64
N HIS A 118 -1.10 5.54 10.84
CA HIS A 118 -1.49 6.70 11.62
C HIS A 118 -1.17 8.04 10.94
N MET A 119 -0.29 8.04 9.94
CA MET A 119 0.04 9.21 9.12
C MET A 119 -0.93 9.42 7.95
N ILE A 120 -1.79 8.43 7.65
CA ILE A 120 -2.76 8.48 6.55
C ILE A 120 -4.13 8.91 7.11
N PRO A 121 -4.71 10.03 6.62
CA PRO A 121 -6.04 10.45 7.03
C PRO A 121 -7.09 9.36 6.78
N THR A 122 -8.03 9.19 7.70
CA THR A 122 -9.09 8.16 7.60
C THR A 122 -9.86 8.25 6.28
N SER A 123 -10.11 9.46 5.77
CA SER A 123 -10.78 9.68 4.48
C SER A 123 -10.03 9.11 3.26
N GLN A 124 -8.72 8.90 3.37
CA GLN A 124 -7.87 8.36 2.32
C GLN A 124 -7.59 6.86 2.46
N ARG A 125 -8.02 6.23 3.57
CA ARG A 125 -7.86 4.79 3.79
C ARG A 125 -8.86 4.02 2.92
N TYR A 126 -8.39 3.56 1.77
CA TYR A 126 -9.23 2.87 0.79
C TYR A 126 -9.50 1.40 1.14
N TRP A 127 -8.70 0.82 2.04
CA TRP A 127 -8.85 -0.53 2.57
C TRP A 127 -9.84 -0.60 3.74
N VAL A 128 -10.52 0.50 4.05
CA VAL A 128 -11.58 0.56 5.07
C VAL A 128 -12.91 0.70 4.36
N ARG A 129 -13.85 -0.19 4.69
CA ARG A 129 -15.24 -0.12 4.22
C ARG A 129 -16.14 0.57 5.24
N ASP A 130 -16.04 0.15 6.49
CA ASP A 130 -16.74 0.70 7.65
C ASP A 130 -15.92 0.43 8.93
N ALA A 131 -16.51 0.69 10.10
CA ALA A 131 -15.83 0.55 11.39
C ALA A 131 -15.46 -0.90 11.76
N SER A 132 -16.06 -1.91 11.12
CA SER A 132 -15.81 -3.34 11.38
C SER A 132 -14.89 -3.99 10.35
N GLU A 133 -14.64 -3.31 9.24
CA GLU A 133 -13.86 -3.82 8.11
C GLU A 133 -12.68 -2.88 7.82
N ASP A 134 -11.67 -2.90 8.71
CA ASP A 134 -10.36 -2.28 8.52
C ASP A 134 -9.29 -3.35 8.27
N PHE A 135 -8.84 -3.44 7.03
CA PHE A 135 -7.87 -4.45 6.61
C PHE A 135 -6.41 -4.03 6.80
N TRP A 136 -6.09 -2.95 7.54
CA TRP A 136 -4.69 -2.62 7.82
C TRP A 136 -3.96 -3.73 8.59
N ALA A 137 -4.68 -4.40 9.50
CA ALA A 137 -4.14 -5.45 10.35
C ALA A 137 -3.53 -6.63 9.58
N VAL A 138 -3.82 -6.79 8.28
CA VAL A 138 -3.17 -7.80 7.43
C VAL A 138 -1.64 -7.60 7.37
N THR A 139 -1.15 -6.38 7.64
CA THR A 139 0.27 -6.03 7.69
C THR A 139 1.00 -6.60 8.92
N SER A 140 0.28 -7.00 9.97
CA SER A 140 0.84 -7.49 11.23
C SER A 140 1.45 -8.90 11.15
N PHE A 141 1.83 -9.35 9.95
CA PHE A 141 2.38 -10.68 9.74
C PHE A 141 3.73 -10.80 10.47
N LYS A 142 3.81 -11.71 11.44
CA LYS A 142 5.10 -12.25 11.85
C LYS A 142 5.52 -13.18 10.74
N ASN A 143 6.59 -12.86 10.01
CA ASN A 143 7.16 -13.77 9.03
C ASN A 143 7.34 -15.15 9.69
N CYS A 144 6.62 -16.16 9.18
CA CYS A 144 6.89 -17.56 9.48
C CYS A 144 8.25 -17.96 8.90
#